data_AF-A0A956B0L4-F1
#
_entry.id   AF-A0A956B0L4-F1
#
_cell.length_a   1.000
_cell.length_b   1.000
_cell.length_c   1.000
_cell.angle_alpha   90.00
_cell.angle_beta   90.00
_cell.angle_gamma   90.00
#
_symmetry.space_group_name_H-M   'P 1'
#
loop_
_entity.id
_entity.type
_entity.pdbx_description
1 polymer ?
#
loop_
_entity_poly.entity_id
_entity_poly.type
_entity_poly.pdbx_seq_one_letter_code
_entity_poly.pdbx_strand_id
1 'polypeptide(L)'
;QGGVAIRVVYPADGRYPVDAFGSAKAGLFAGTCAEALALPRGAIGLAHALPDIAPFDGDESTGMGGLPDGRTFAAIASAETEANVGLAWGCTDGVAVRGGQVVMATVSLSDDPLEYKGTFRVEHALELSELLAAQQNGNWDTLAQIIDVLRIVGEEPGRRGPLLVGLLCEQLGVDQQECAFLQAFVGPVLDGVIEDAAPPEALQALAVIGDVAEILGRPRIVGEMVFAESFPDPQGLLLNNESRWQGIRFAWRNGCDFPDRARCERVLSLVDDAGLPRRSIAAPFDARVEANDQLLIGSHIMRLHFGRIALGVLEAWLLPEIFGEPGPIRLVDFFGRLIPCGDLNEAVPPFNRQSGVCEATVLAPLAQGVTEAIENLGLGLDVMSIQGRVTVADEFPDRQVDHLLDGVWDIAFGDSPDVIPETGTFSGCRVGSCPEDLEVPEEP
;
A
#
# COMPACT_ATOMS: atom_id res chain seq x y z
N GLN A 1 -59.18 -22.03 -13.55
CA GLN A 1 -57.74 -22.06 -13.26
C GLN A 1 -57.01 -21.43 -14.44
N GLY A 2 -55.93 -20.70 -14.17
CA GLY A 2 -55.03 -20.13 -15.18
C GLY A 2 -53.62 -20.69 -15.04
N GLY A 3 -52.68 -20.14 -15.80
CA GLY A 3 -51.26 -20.41 -15.67
C GLY A 3 -50.42 -19.14 -15.69
N VAL A 4 -49.19 -19.25 -15.22
CA VAL A 4 -48.18 -18.19 -15.30
C VAL A 4 -46.90 -18.80 -15.84
N ALA A 5 -46.29 -18.12 -16.81
CA ALA A 5 -44.92 -18.36 -17.26
C ALA A 5 -44.06 -17.16 -16.84
N ILE A 6 -42.86 -17.43 -16.34
CA ILE A 6 -41.87 -16.44 -15.94
C ILE A 6 -40.72 -16.54 -16.92
N ARG A 7 -40.48 -15.48 -17.70
CA ARG A 7 -39.27 -15.28 -18.49
C ARG A 7 -38.25 -14.57 -17.60
N VAL A 8 -37.08 -15.17 -17.41
CA VAL A 8 -35.99 -14.63 -16.61
C VAL A 8 -34.96 -14.07 -17.58
N VAL A 9 -34.60 -12.80 -17.41
CA VAL A 9 -33.67 -12.10 -18.31
C VAL A 9 -32.54 -11.50 -17.49
N TYR A 10 -31.30 -11.88 -17.81
CA TYR A 10 -30.10 -11.25 -17.25
C TYR A 10 -29.54 -10.21 -18.25
N PRO A 11 -29.19 -8.99 -17.81
CA PRO A 11 -28.66 -7.96 -18.68
C PRO A 11 -27.31 -8.38 -19.31
N ALA A 12 -27.11 -8.03 -20.57
CA ALA A 12 -25.84 -8.32 -21.27
C ALA A 12 -24.66 -7.50 -20.71
N ASP A 13 -24.96 -6.41 -20.02
CA ASP A 13 -24.02 -5.53 -19.30
C ASP A 13 -24.00 -5.80 -17.79
N GLY A 14 -24.52 -6.94 -17.34
CA GLY A 14 -24.36 -7.39 -15.96
C GLY A 14 -22.90 -7.71 -15.60
N ARG A 15 -22.58 -7.67 -14.30
CA ARG A 15 -21.22 -7.91 -13.77
C ARG A 15 -20.68 -9.28 -14.17
N TYR A 16 -21.53 -10.30 -14.13
CA TYR A 16 -21.13 -11.68 -14.35
C TYR A 16 -21.38 -12.08 -15.80
N PRO A 17 -20.45 -12.80 -16.45
CA PRO A 17 -20.76 -13.40 -17.74
C PRO A 17 -21.84 -14.48 -17.55
N VAL A 18 -22.66 -14.69 -18.57
CA VAL A 18 -23.81 -15.60 -18.49
C VAL A 18 -23.41 -17.04 -18.16
N ASP A 19 -22.22 -17.47 -18.60
CA ASP A 19 -21.67 -18.80 -18.31
C ASP A 19 -21.23 -18.98 -16.85
N ALA A 20 -21.22 -17.91 -16.03
CA ALA A 20 -21.06 -18.03 -14.58
C ALA A 20 -22.30 -18.62 -13.89
N PHE A 21 -23.47 -18.61 -14.55
CA PHE A 21 -24.70 -19.16 -14.00
C PHE A 21 -24.86 -20.64 -14.37
N GLY A 22 -25.08 -21.49 -13.37
CA GLY A 22 -25.44 -22.90 -13.58
C GLY A 22 -26.95 -23.09 -13.73
N SER A 23 -27.75 -22.24 -13.07
CA SER A 23 -29.21 -22.32 -13.12
C SER A 23 -29.88 -21.00 -12.74
N ALA A 24 -31.17 -20.87 -13.07
CA ALA A 24 -32.04 -19.85 -12.51
C ALA A 24 -33.27 -20.48 -11.84
N LYS A 25 -33.58 -19.99 -10.64
CA LYS A 25 -34.77 -20.36 -9.89
C LYS A 25 -35.83 -19.28 -10.04
N ALA A 26 -37.05 -19.67 -10.34
CA ALA A 26 -38.17 -18.74 -10.49
C ALA A 26 -39.36 -19.20 -9.64
N GLY A 27 -40.15 -18.24 -9.17
CA GLY A 27 -41.22 -18.51 -8.24
C GLY A 27 -42.29 -17.42 -8.20
N LEU A 28 -43.44 -17.77 -7.65
CA LEU A 28 -44.51 -16.83 -7.33
C LEU A 28 -44.56 -16.59 -5.81
N PHE A 29 -44.48 -15.34 -5.42
CA PHE A 29 -44.61 -14.87 -4.05
C PHE A 29 -46.01 -14.27 -3.83
N ALA A 30 -46.69 -14.68 -2.76
CA ALA A 30 -48.01 -14.19 -2.41
C ALA A 30 -47.92 -12.84 -1.65
N GLY A 31 -47.53 -11.80 -2.38
CA GLY A 31 -47.30 -10.46 -1.87
C GLY A 31 -46.74 -9.55 -2.96
N THR A 32 -46.01 -8.53 -2.54
CA THR A 32 -45.29 -7.59 -3.42
C THR A 32 -43.80 -7.88 -3.49
N CYS A 33 -43.10 -7.32 -4.47
CA CYS A 33 -41.64 -7.36 -4.56
C CYS A 33 -40.97 -6.75 -3.33
N ALA A 34 -41.52 -5.67 -2.78
CA ALA A 34 -40.99 -5.02 -1.57
C ALA A 34 -41.05 -5.95 -0.35
N GLU A 35 -42.14 -6.70 -0.20
CA GLU A 35 -42.28 -7.70 0.87
C GLU A 35 -41.35 -8.89 0.66
N ALA A 36 -41.15 -9.33 -0.60
CA ALA A 36 -40.21 -10.40 -0.93
C ALA A 36 -38.76 -10.00 -0.62
N LEU A 37 -38.36 -8.76 -0.95
CA LEU A 37 -37.04 -8.20 -0.68
C LEU A 37 -36.72 -8.04 0.82
N ALA A 38 -37.75 -7.87 1.65
CA ALA A 38 -37.59 -7.76 3.09
C ALA A 38 -37.29 -9.12 3.77
N LEU A 39 -37.44 -10.23 3.06
CA LEU A 39 -37.13 -11.56 3.59
C LEU A 39 -35.63 -11.87 3.45
N PRO A 40 -35.04 -12.60 4.40
CA PRO A 40 -33.67 -13.10 4.24
C PRO A 40 -33.54 -13.89 2.93
N ARG A 41 -32.48 -13.63 2.15
CA ARG A 41 -32.20 -14.38 0.92
C ARG A 41 -32.06 -15.88 1.26
N GLY A 42 -32.79 -16.72 0.54
CA GLY A 42 -32.92 -18.16 0.82
C GLY A 42 -34.08 -18.56 1.75
N ALA A 43 -34.69 -17.61 2.46
CA ALA A 43 -35.91 -17.82 3.27
C ALA A 43 -37.19 -17.42 2.54
N ILE A 44 -37.12 -17.19 1.22
CA ILE A 44 -38.27 -16.74 0.45
C ILE A 44 -39.32 -17.85 0.45
N GLY A 45 -40.37 -17.65 1.25
CA GLY A 45 -41.54 -18.51 1.30
C GLY A 45 -42.32 -18.41 0.00
N LEU A 46 -41.83 -19.06 -1.05
CA LEU A 46 -42.50 -19.15 -2.33
C LEU A 46 -43.89 -19.78 -2.12
N ALA A 47 -44.93 -19.08 -2.54
CA ALA A 47 -46.27 -19.65 -2.57
C ALA A 47 -46.30 -20.80 -3.58
N HIS A 48 -45.58 -20.64 -4.68
CA HIS A 48 -45.36 -21.67 -5.69
C HIS A 48 -43.94 -21.56 -6.26
N ALA A 49 -43.11 -22.58 -6.06
CA ALA A 49 -41.85 -22.74 -6.77
C ALA A 49 -42.12 -23.30 -8.18
N LEU A 50 -41.47 -22.74 -9.19
CA LEU A 50 -41.51 -23.26 -10.56
C LEU A 50 -40.34 -24.23 -10.77
N PRO A 51 -40.37 -25.08 -11.81
CA PRO A 51 -39.22 -25.88 -12.19
C PRO A 51 -38.00 -24.98 -12.45
N ASP A 52 -36.83 -25.41 -11.96
CA ASP A 52 -35.56 -24.74 -12.19
C ASP A 52 -35.24 -24.67 -13.69
N ILE A 53 -34.59 -23.58 -14.08
CA ILE A 53 -34.06 -23.37 -15.42
C ILE A 53 -32.59 -23.77 -15.39
N ALA A 54 -32.23 -24.89 -16.02
CA ALA A 54 -30.85 -25.37 -16.10
C ALA A 54 -30.60 -26.08 -17.44
N PRO A 55 -29.58 -25.68 -18.23
CA PRO A 55 -28.72 -24.50 -18.01
C PRO A 55 -29.50 -23.18 -18.14
N PHE A 56 -28.94 -22.10 -17.61
CA PHE A 56 -29.47 -20.73 -17.77
C PHE A 56 -28.50 -19.96 -18.66
N ASP A 57 -28.94 -19.60 -19.87
CA ASP A 57 -28.15 -18.86 -20.87
C ASP A 57 -28.59 -17.38 -20.97
N GLY A 58 -29.22 -16.85 -19.93
CA GLY A 58 -29.49 -15.42 -19.74
C GLY A 58 -30.86 -14.94 -20.23
N ASP A 59 -31.63 -15.80 -20.91
CA ASP A 59 -32.97 -15.48 -21.41
C ASP A 59 -33.84 -16.74 -21.64
N GLU A 60 -34.40 -17.25 -20.56
CA GLU A 60 -35.21 -18.48 -20.58
C GLU A 60 -36.55 -18.27 -19.89
N SER A 61 -37.46 -19.24 -20.04
CA SER A 61 -38.74 -19.21 -19.36
C SER A 61 -39.10 -20.54 -18.73
N THR A 62 -39.74 -20.48 -17.55
CA THR A 62 -40.36 -21.61 -16.86
C THR A 62 -41.81 -21.26 -16.54
N GLY A 63 -42.68 -22.24 -16.31
CA GLY A 63 -44.10 -21.97 -16.10
C GLY A 63 -44.84 -23.02 -15.31
N MET A 64 -45.99 -22.62 -14.77
CA MET A 64 -46.91 -23.53 -14.10
C MET A 64 -48.37 -23.21 -14.43
N GLY A 65 -49.21 -24.25 -14.44
CA GLY A 65 -50.66 -24.15 -14.57
C GLY A 65 -51.39 -24.36 -13.25
N GLY A 66 -52.72 -24.40 -13.31
CA GLY A 66 -53.57 -24.79 -12.19
C GLY A 66 -53.79 -23.70 -11.13
N LEU A 67 -53.34 -22.48 -11.38
CA LEU A 67 -53.43 -21.39 -10.43
C LEU A 67 -54.88 -20.86 -10.31
N PRO A 68 -55.33 -20.44 -9.10
CA PRO A 68 -56.67 -19.88 -8.93
C PRO A 68 -56.83 -18.57 -9.70
N ASP A 69 -57.97 -18.43 -10.39
CA ASP A 69 -58.29 -17.23 -11.17
C ASP A 69 -58.42 -15.99 -10.26
N GLY A 70 -58.01 -14.83 -10.76
CA GLY A 70 -58.07 -13.56 -10.05
C GLY A 70 -57.06 -13.37 -8.92
N ARG A 71 -56.18 -14.35 -8.66
CA ARG A 71 -55.05 -14.19 -7.73
C ARG A 71 -53.96 -13.34 -8.38
N THR A 72 -53.33 -12.49 -7.59
CA THR A 72 -52.18 -11.69 -8.00
C THR A 72 -50.96 -12.10 -7.18
N PHE A 73 -49.81 -12.17 -7.84
CA PHE A 73 -48.54 -12.56 -7.26
C PHE A 73 -47.45 -11.56 -7.67
N ALA A 74 -46.34 -11.56 -6.93
CA ALA A 74 -45.06 -11.09 -7.44
C ALA A 74 -44.33 -12.29 -8.05
N ALA A 75 -43.82 -12.15 -9.27
CA ALA A 75 -42.89 -13.12 -9.85
C ALA A 75 -41.47 -12.75 -9.42
N ILE A 76 -40.74 -13.71 -8.87
CA ILE A 76 -39.34 -13.52 -8.45
C ILE A 76 -38.46 -14.51 -9.18
N ALA A 77 -37.21 -14.12 -9.41
CA ALA A 77 -36.20 -15.01 -9.94
C ALA A 77 -34.82 -14.70 -9.34
N SER A 78 -33.99 -15.74 -9.24
CA SER A 78 -32.57 -15.63 -8.89
C SER A 78 -31.74 -16.51 -9.82
N ALA A 79 -30.60 -16.00 -10.27
CA ALA A 79 -29.61 -16.80 -10.99
C ALA A 79 -28.48 -17.20 -10.04
N GLU A 80 -28.06 -18.46 -10.14
CA GLU A 80 -27.12 -19.09 -9.21
C GLU A 80 -26.01 -19.81 -9.97
N THR A 81 -24.82 -19.88 -9.37
CA THR A 81 -23.73 -20.74 -9.85
C THR A 81 -24.06 -22.22 -9.73
N GLU A 82 -23.23 -23.10 -10.31
CA GLU A 82 -23.32 -24.55 -10.09
C GLU A 82 -23.19 -24.93 -8.60
N ALA A 83 -22.48 -24.10 -7.82
CA ALA A 83 -22.34 -24.24 -6.37
C ALA A 83 -23.57 -23.75 -5.58
N ASN A 84 -24.66 -23.33 -6.25
CA ASN A 84 -25.87 -22.73 -5.67
C ASN A 84 -25.59 -21.40 -4.93
N VAL A 85 -24.62 -20.61 -5.40
CA VAL A 85 -24.42 -19.25 -4.91
C VAL A 85 -25.24 -18.29 -5.75
N GLY A 86 -26.17 -17.58 -5.13
CA GLY A 86 -27.00 -16.57 -5.82
C GLY A 86 -26.20 -15.32 -6.14
N LEU A 87 -26.12 -15.00 -7.43
CA LEU A 87 -25.33 -13.88 -7.97
C LEU A 87 -26.20 -12.73 -8.48
N ALA A 88 -27.42 -13.02 -8.92
CA ALA A 88 -28.34 -12.02 -9.44
C ALA A 88 -29.77 -12.33 -9.02
N TRP A 89 -30.57 -11.28 -8.84
CA TRP A 89 -31.95 -11.38 -8.38
C TRP A 89 -32.84 -10.36 -9.09
N GLY A 90 -34.11 -10.70 -9.28
CA GLY A 90 -35.10 -9.80 -9.85
C GLY A 90 -36.51 -10.09 -9.36
N CYS A 91 -37.40 -9.11 -9.51
CA CYS A 91 -38.81 -9.28 -9.22
C CYS A 91 -39.71 -8.43 -10.12
N THR A 92 -40.92 -8.91 -10.35
CA THR A 92 -41.98 -8.21 -11.09
C THR A 92 -43.32 -8.36 -10.38
N ASP A 93 -43.91 -7.22 -10.02
CA ASP A 93 -45.18 -7.14 -9.30
C ASP A 93 -46.40 -7.35 -10.20
N GLY A 94 -47.55 -7.62 -9.57
CA GLY A 94 -48.85 -7.49 -10.22
C GLY A 94 -49.19 -8.58 -11.23
N VAL A 95 -48.57 -9.75 -11.10
CA VAL A 95 -48.83 -10.89 -11.99
C VAL A 95 -50.18 -11.51 -11.66
N ALA A 96 -51.22 -11.03 -12.35
CA ALA A 96 -52.60 -11.46 -12.16
C ALA A 96 -52.92 -12.70 -13.01
N VAL A 97 -53.31 -13.78 -12.35
CA VAL A 97 -53.74 -15.04 -12.99
C VAL A 97 -55.09 -14.83 -13.65
N ARG A 98 -55.20 -15.21 -14.92
CA ARG A 98 -56.43 -15.15 -15.72
C ARG A 98 -56.89 -16.56 -16.10
N GLY A 99 -58.14 -16.88 -15.80
CA GLY A 99 -58.74 -18.18 -16.10
C GLY A 99 -58.64 -18.56 -17.57
N GLY A 100 -58.13 -19.76 -17.84
CA GLY A 100 -57.98 -20.30 -19.20
C GLY A 100 -56.84 -19.69 -20.02
N GLN A 101 -56.00 -18.82 -19.44
CA GLN A 101 -54.85 -18.21 -20.10
C GLN A 101 -53.55 -18.49 -19.33
N VAL A 102 -52.43 -18.52 -20.06
CA VAL A 102 -51.08 -18.45 -19.48
C VAL A 102 -50.60 -17.02 -19.58
N VAL A 103 -50.32 -16.39 -18.44
CA VAL A 103 -49.80 -15.01 -18.38
C VAL A 103 -48.28 -15.08 -18.34
N MET A 104 -47.60 -14.38 -19.26
CA MET A 104 -46.15 -14.25 -19.25
C MET A 104 -45.75 -13.06 -18.38
N ALA A 105 -44.96 -13.30 -17.35
CA ALA A 105 -44.25 -12.28 -16.58
C ALA A 105 -42.78 -12.28 -17.00
N THR A 106 -42.17 -11.11 -17.17
CA THR A 106 -40.73 -11.00 -17.44
C THR A 106 -40.06 -10.44 -16.21
N VAL A 107 -39.14 -11.19 -15.62
CA VAL A 107 -38.33 -10.79 -14.47
C VAL A 107 -36.93 -10.45 -14.98
N SER A 108 -36.60 -9.17 -14.98
CA SER A 108 -35.23 -8.71 -15.24
C SER A 108 -34.40 -8.86 -13.97
N LEU A 109 -33.29 -9.56 -14.08
CA LEU A 109 -32.32 -9.73 -12.99
C LEU A 109 -31.39 -8.52 -12.90
N SER A 110 -30.93 -8.24 -11.69
CA SER A 110 -29.82 -7.33 -11.41
C SER A 110 -28.82 -8.04 -10.50
N ASP A 111 -27.53 -7.69 -10.62
CA ASP A 111 -26.49 -8.28 -9.79
C ASP A 111 -26.75 -8.05 -8.31
N ASP A 112 -26.44 -9.06 -7.51
CA ASP A 112 -26.42 -8.94 -6.07
C ASP A 112 -25.26 -8.02 -5.62
N PRO A 113 -25.42 -7.29 -4.50
CA PRO A 113 -24.33 -6.52 -3.92
C PRO A 113 -23.13 -7.41 -3.57
N LEU A 114 -21.93 -6.91 -3.84
CA LEU A 114 -20.68 -7.56 -3.42
C LEU A 114 -20.49 -7.47 -1.89
N GLU A 115 -19.82 -8.48 -1.35
CA GLU A 115 -19.36 -8.55 0.03
C GLU A 115 -17.90 -8.07 0.13
N TYR A 116 -17.71 -6.93 0.79
CA TYR A 116 -16.42 -6.26 0.91
C TYR A 116 -15.60 -6.73 2.12
N LYS A 117 -16.28 -7.22 3.16
CA LYS A 117 -15.64 -7.59 4.43
C LYS A 117 -14.49 -8.56 4.22
N GLY A 118 -13.34 -8.23 4.79
CA GLY A 118 -12.16 -9.07 4.69
C GLY A 118 -10.87 -8.29 4.92
N THR A 119 -9.76 -9.01 4.93
CA THR A 119 -8.41 -8.44 4.89
C THR A 119 -7.85 -8.66 3.51
N PHE A 120 -7.32 -7.60 2.92
CA PHE A 120 -6.65 -7.60 1.62
C PHE A 120 -5.17 -7.35 1.84
N ARG A 121 -4.31 -8.19 1.27
CA ARG A 121 -2.89 -7.85 1.15
C ARG A 121 -2.76 -6.87 0.01
N VAL A 122 -2.15 -5.73 0.29
CA VAL A 122 -1.99 -4.64 -0.67
C VAL A 122 -0.52 -4.32 -0.84
N GLU A 123 -0.16 -3.94 -2.05
CA GLU A 123 1.12 -3.34 -2.36
C GLU A 123 0.87 -1.95 -2.94
N HIS A 124 1.51 -0.96 -2.35
CA HIS A 124 1.46 0.42 -2.78
C HIS A 124 2.78 0.77 -3.47
N ALA A 125 2.73 1.46 -4.60
CA ALA A 125 3.87 2.12 -5.21
C ALA A 125 3.63 3.62 -5.10
N LEU A 126 4.46 4.32 -4.31
CA LEU A 126 4.34 5.77 -4.14
C LEU A 126 5.39 6.47 -4.98
N GLU A 127 5.04 7.60 -5.58
CA GLU A 127 6.01 8.54 -6.15
C GLU A 127 6.16 9.67 -5.13
N LEU A 128 7.35 9.78 -4.52
CA LEU A 128 7.72 10.79 -3.53
C LEU A 128 8.81 11.74 -4.08
N SER A 129 8.93 11.81 -5.40
CA SER A 129 10.01 12.55 -6.05
C SER A 129 9.85 14.06 -5.89
N GLU A 130 8.62 14.58 -5.87
CA GLU A 130 8.36 16.00 -5.64
C GLU A 130 8.64 16.37 -4.18
N LEU A 131 8.37 15.47 -3.25
CA LEU A 131 8.69 15.57 -1.84
C LEU A 131 10.18 15.77 -1.69
N LEU A 132 10.98 14.89 -2.29
CA LEU A 132 12.44 14.96 -2.24
C LEU A 132 12.98 16.19 -2.98
N ALA A 133 12.34 16.63 -4.07
CA ALA A 133 12.76 17.81 -4.84
C ALA A 133 12.38 19.13 -4.16
N ALA A 134 11.22 19.21 -3.52
CA ALA A 134 10.77 20.38 -2.75
C ALA A 134 11.70 20.65 -1.57
N GLN A 135 12.32 19.61 -1.00
CA GLN A 135 13.36 19.73 0.02
C GLN A 135 14.59 20.51 -0.49
N GLN A 136 14.93 20.43 -1.78
CA GLN A 136 16.13 21.08 -2.34
C GLN A 136 16.00 22.60 -2.51
N ASN A 137 14.78 23.15 -2.45
CA ASN A 137 14.49 24.56 -2.72
C ASN A 137 14.15 25.40 -1.48
N GLY A 138 14.09 24.77 -0.29
CA GLY A 138 13.76 25.41 0.99
C GLY A 138 14.97 25.65 1.90
N ASN A 139 14.74 26.25 3.08
CA ASN A 139 15.72 26.54 4.13
C ASN A 139 16.21 25.27 4.88
N TRP A 140 16.19 24.10 4.21
CA TRP A 140 16.38 22.75 4.75
C TRP A 140 17.55 22.02 4.05
N ASP A 141 18.61 22.80 3.84
CA ASP A 141 19.90 22.44 3.26
C ASP A 141 20.49 21.12 3.81
N THR A 142 20.18 20.74 5.04
CA THR A 142 20.95 19.74 5.79
C THR A 142 20.83 18.30 5.28
N LEU A 143 19.66 17.78 4.84
CA LEU A 143 19.59 16.38 4.35
C LEU A 143 20.22 16.22 2.96
N ALA A 144 19.85 17.08 2.01
CA ALA A 144 20.41 17.04 0.68
C ALA A 144 21.93 17.23 0.75
N GLN A 145 22.41 18.14 1.61
CA GLN A 145 23.83 18.31 1.87
C GLN A 145 24.44 17.10 2.59
N ILE A 146 23.79 16.46 3.56
CA ILE A 146 24.31 15.22 4.17
C ILE A 146 24.43 14.13 3.12
N ILE A 147 23.40 13.90 2.30
CA ILE A 147 23.42 12.86 1.26
C ILE A 147 24.47 13.19 0.19
N ASP A 148 24.55 14.44 -0.26
CA ASP A 148 25.57 14.87 -1.24
C ASP A 148 26.98 14.82 -0.64
N VAL A 149 27.17 15.22 0.61
CA VAL A 149 28.47 15.12 1.30
C VAL A 149 28.85 13.65 1.42
N LEU A 150 27.96 12.78 1.87
CA LEU A 150 28.25 11.34 1.96
C LEU A 150 28.58 10.77 0.57
N ARG A 151 27.81 11.10 -0.47
CA ARG A 151 28.09 10.69 -1.85
C ARG A 151 29.47 11.16 -2.33
N ILE A 152 29.77 12.45 -2.18
CA ILE A 152 31.06 13.03 -2.60
C ILE A 152 32.23 12.43 -1.79
N VAL A 153 32.04 12.17 -0.49
CA VAL A 153 33.06 11.51 0.35
C VAL A 153 33.32 10.08 -0.14
N GLY A 154 32.31 9.37 -0.66
CA GLY A 154 32.48 8.06 -1.29
C GLY A 154 33.26 8.12 -2.61
N GLU A 155 32.93 9.10 -3.47
CA GLU A 155 33.35 9.15 -4.87
C GLU A 155 34.69 9.87 -5.13
N GLU A 156 35.02 10.94 -4.38
CA GLU A 156 36.13 11.85 -4.72
C GLU A 156 37.29 11.80 -3.69
N PRO A 157 38.38 11.05 -3.94
CA PRO A 157 39.60 11.14 -3.13
C PRO A 157 40.20 12.55 -3.21
N GLY A 158 40.71 13.10 -2.09
CA GLY A 158 41.22 14.47 -2.01
C GLY A 158 40.26 15.48 -1.40
N ARG A 159 38.97 15.13 -1.23
CA ARG A 159 37.92 16.02 -0.71
C ARG A 159 37.15 15.46 0.48
N ARG A 160 37.42 14.22 0.90
CA ARG A 160 36.66 13.50 1.93
C ARG A 160 36.78 14.19 3.27
N GLY A 161 38.02 14.43 3.69
CA GLY A 161 38.31 15.02 4.98
C GLY A 161 37.76 16.44 5.14
N PRO A 162 37.99 17.38 4.20
CA PRO A 162 37.41 18.72 4.28
C PRO A 162 35.87 18.74 4.31
N LEU A 163 35.20 17.84 3.57
CA LEU A 163 33.74 17.75 3.56
C LEU A 163 33.17 17.19 4.86
N LEU A 164 33.77 16.12 5.41
CA LEU A 164 33.39 15.58 6.72
C LEU A 164 33.59 16.60 7.85
N VAL A 165 34.70 17.35 7.80
CA VAL A 165 34.96 18.45 8.76
C VAL A 165 33.92 19.55 8.59
N GLY A 166 33.54 19.91 7.35
CA GLY A 166 32.46 20.86 7.11
C GLY A 166 31.13 20.45 7.74
N LEU A 167 30.74 19.20 7.51
CA LEU A 167 29.53 18.65 8.09
C LEU A 167 29.56 18.67 9.62
N LEU A 168 30.69 18.30 10.22
CA LEU A 168 30.91 18.37 11.67
C LEU A 168 30.78 19.79 12.21
N CYS A 169 31.40 20.76 11.55
CA CYS A 169 31.33 22.15 11.99
C CYS A 169 29.90 22.69 11.96
N GLU A 170 29.18 22.41 10.88
CA GLU A 170 27.80 22.86 10.70
C GLU A 170 26.92 22.28 11.81
N GLN A 171 27.04 20.98 12.05
CA GLN A 171 26.27 20.30 13.09
C GLN A 171 26.61 20.76 14.51
N LEU A 172 27.88 21.09 14.76
CA LEU A 172 28.33 21.57 16.06
C LEU A 172 28.12 23.09 16.25
N GLY A 173 27.58 23.78 15.25
CA GLY A 173 27.40 25.24 15.28
C GLY A 173 28.71 26.01 15.43
N VAL A 174 29.81 25.45 14.89
CA VAL A 174 31.14 26.06 14.92
C VAL A 174 31.16 27.27 13.98
N ASP A 175 31.80 28.36 14.42
CA ASP A 175 31.92 29.57 13.61
C ASP A 175 32.57 29.29 12.25
N GLN A 176 32.11 29.97 11.19
CA GLN A 176 32.61 29.74 9.83
C GLN A 176 34.12 29.93 9.68
N GLN A 177 34.73 30.84 10.45
CA GLN A 177 36.18 31.07 10.39
C GLN A 177 36.95 29.94 11.07
N GLU A 178 36.44 29.44 12.19
CA GLU A 178 37.00 28.27 12.89
C GLU A 178 36.83 27.01 12.02
N CYS A 179 35.69 26.88 11.34
CA CYS A 179 35.48 25.76 10.45
C CYS A 179 36.39 25.79 9.22
N ALA A 180 36.54 26.95 8.57
CA ALA A 180 37.44 27.09 7.43
C ALA A 180 38.88 26.72 7.80
N PHE A 181 39.30 27.05 9.02
CA PHE A 181 40.58 26.60 9.57
C PHE A 181 40.62 25.07 9.73
N LEU A 182 39.63 24.47 10.37
CA LEU A 182 39.58 23.01 10.55
C LEU A 182 39.57 22.28 9.20
N GLN A 183 38.80 22.74 8.22
CA GLN A 183 38.76 22.15 6.88
C GLN A 183 40.12 22.25 6.18
N ALA A 184 40.84 23.36 6.33
CA ALA A 184 42.14 23.56 5.68
C ALA A 184 43.28 22.75 6.32
N PHE A 185 43.23 22.51 7.63
CA PHE A 185 44.33 21.86 8.37
C PHE A 185 44.03 20.43 8.78
N VAL A 186 42.83 20.16 9.29
CA VAL A 186 42.39 18.82 9.70
C VAL A 186 41.84 18.06 8.50
N GLY A 187 41.18 18.74 7.56
CA GLY A 187 40.62 18.12 6.37
C GLY A 187 41.64 17.29 5.56
N PRO A 188 42.80 17.82 5.15
CA PRO A 188 43.78 17.04 4.40
C PRO A 188 44.39 15.86 5.19
N VAL A 189 44.54 16.01 6.51
CA VAL A 189 45.03 14.92 7.38
C VAL A 189 43.98 13.82 7.48
N LEU A 190 42.72 14.19 7.69
CA LEU A 190 41.61 13.25 7.72
C LEU A 190 41.42 12.56 6.37
N ASP A 191 41.60 13.27 5.26
CA ASP A 191 41.51 12.72 3.92
C ASP A 191 42.58 11.64 3.68
N GLY A 192 43.84 11.95 3.98
CA GLY A 192 44.94 10.98 3.85
C GLY A 192 44.76 9.78 4.79
N VAL A 193 44.30 10.01 6.02
CA VAL A 193 44.03 8.93 6.98
C VAL A 193 42.86 8.05 6.53
N ILE A 194 41.78 8.63 5.97
CA ILE A 194 40.67 7.85 5.40
C ILE A 194 41.14 7.07 4.16
N GLU A 195 41.94 7.68 3.29
CA GLU A 195 42.44 7.00 2.08
C GLU A 195 43.35 5.81 2.43
N ASP A 196 44.18 5.95 3.47
CA ASP A 196 45.14 4.91 3.86
C ASP A 196 44.52 3.79 4.71
N ALA A 197 43.47 4.07 5.49
CA ALA A 197 42.97 3.15 6.50
C ALA A 197 41.48 2.78 6.40
N ALA A 198 40.65 3.53 5.67
CA ALA A 198 39.25 3.16 5.51
C ALA A 198 39.12 1.94 4.57
N PRO A 199 38.30 0.93 4.94
CA PRO A 199 38.08 -0.20 4.07
C PRO A 199 37.36 0.26 2.77
N PRO A 200 37.71 -0.28 1.59
CA PRO A 200 37.07 0.07 0.32
C PRO A 200 35.54 -0.05 0.35
N GLU A 201 35.03 -1.03 1.10
CA GLU A 201 33.62 -1.27 1.31
C GLU A 201 32.94 -0.10 2.02
N ALA A 202 33.59 0.55 3.00
CA ALA A 202 33.02 1.73 3.67
C ALA A 202 32.92 2.94 2.73
N LEU A 203 33.86 3.08 1.80
CA LEU A 203 33.83 4.15 0.79
C LEU A 203 32.78 3.87 -0.29
N GLN A 204 32.63 2.61 -0.68
CA GLN A 204 31.53 2.16 -1.54
C GLN A 204 30.18 2.42 -0.88
N ALA A 205 30.05 2.17 0.43
CA ALA A 205 28.84 2.45 1.19
C ALA A 205 28.38 3.90 1.04
N LEU A 206 29.32 4.84 1.13
CA LEU A 206 29.06 6.27 1.01
C LEU A 206 28.56 6.69 -0.36
N ALA A 207 29.14 6.15 -1.44
CA ALA A 207 28.65 6.41 -2.80
C ALA A 207 27.22 5.87 -2.99
N VAL A 208 27.01 4.68 -2.46
CA VAL A 208 25.76 3.93 -2.52
C VAL A 208 24.63 4.53 -1.67
N ILE A 209 24.96 5.25 -0.59
CA ILE A 209 23.99 6.03 0.20
C ILE A 209 23.30 7.09 -0.67
N GLY A 210 23.94 7.57 -1.75
CA GLY A 210 23.31 8.45 -2.73
C GLY A 210 22.10 7.83 -3.44
N ASP A 211 22.13 6.52 -3.71
CA ASP A 211 21.03 5.78 -4.35
C ASP A 211 19.82 5.60 -3.43
N VAL A 212 20.01 5.78 -2.12
CA VAL A 212 18.94 5.68 -1.12
C VAL A 212 17.87 6.75 -1.35
N ALA A 213 18.24 7.91 -1.86
CA ALA A 213 17.27 8.93 -2.24
C ALA A 213 16.36 8.45 -3.39
N GLU A 214 16.89 7.72 -4.38
CA GLU A 214 16.08 7.11 -5.46
C GLU A 214 15.13 6.04 -4.88
N ILE A 215 15.66 5.18 -4.00
CA ILE A 215 14.90 4.12 -3.33
C ILE A 215 13.77 4.70 -2.47
N LEU A 216 14.04 5.77 -1.74
CA LEU A 216 13.07 6.47 -0.90
C LEU A 216 12.12 7.38 -1.69
N GLY A 217 12.50 7.76 -2.92
CA GLY A 217 11.66 8.52 -3.84
C GLY A 217 10.58 7.67 -4.51
N ARG A 218 10.76 6.35 -4.55
CA ARG A 218 9.80 5.40 -5.12
C ARG A 218 9.57 4.19 -4.23
N PRO A 219 9.11 4.38 -2.98
CA PRO A 219 8.98 3.28 -2.06
C PRO A 219 7.83 2.37 -2.50
N ARG A 220 8.08 1.06 -2.49
CA ARG A 220 7.02 0.06 -2.54
C ARG A 220 6.67 -0.34 -1.11
N ILE A 221 5.40 -0.27 -0.76
CA ILE A 221 4.93 -0.52 0.61
C ILE A 221 4.00 -1.71 0.58
N VAL A 222 4.31 -2.71 1.41
CA VAL A 222 3.48 -3.89 1.58
C VAL A 222 2.64 -3.71 2.85
N GLY A 223 1.35 -3.96 2.73
CA GLY A 223 0.42 -3.73 3.82
C GLY A 223 -0.86 -4.55 3.72
N GLU A 224 -1.82 -4.15 4.54
CA GLU A 224 -3.16 -4.68 4.58
C GLU A 224 -4.19 -3.56 4.50
N MET A 225 -5.27 -3.78 3.77
CA MET A 225 -6.52 -3.03 3.90
C MET A 225 -7.59 -3.94 4.48
N VAL A 226 -8.21 -3.51 5.58
CA VAL A 226 -9.21 -4.28 6.31
C VAL A 226 -10.57 -3.60 6.17
N PHE A 227 -11.52 -4.30 5.55
CA PHE A 227 -12.90 -3.88 5.47
C PHE A 227 -13.72 -4.55 6.57
N ALA A 228 -14.33 -3.75 7.44
CA ALA A 228 -15.04 -4.26 8.61
C ALA A 228 -16.45 -4.77 8.29
N GLU A 229 -17.09 -4.17 7.28
CA GLU A 229 -18.49 -4.38 6.93
C GLU A 229 -18.64 -5.17 5.64
N SER A 230 -19.61 -6.09 5.60
CA SER A 230 -19.85 -6.92 4.41
C SER A 230 -20.51 -6.10 3.30
N PHE A 231 -21.43 -5.21 3.65
CA PHE A 231 -22.21 -4.43 2.70
C PHE A 231 -22.18 -2.95 3.08
N PRO A 232 -22.21 -2.04 2.09
CA PRO A 232 -22.32 -0.62 2.37
C PRO A 232 -23.67 -0.29 3.03
N ASP A 233 -23.69 0.81 3.76
CA ASP A 233 -24.91 1.37 4.33
C ASP A 233 -25.86 1.93 3.24
N PRO A 234 -27.06 2.43 3.59
CA PRO A 234 -27.99 3.00 2.60
C PRO A 234 -27.45 4.22 1.82
N GLN A 235 -26.34 4.83 2.26
CA GLN A 235 -25.66 5.93 1.59
C GLN A 235 -24.49 5.44 0.71
N GLY A 236 -24.25 4.13 0.65
CA GLY A 236 -23.15 3.54 -0.09
C GLY A 236 -21.82 3.53 0.69
N LEU A 237 -21.82 3.78 2.00
CA LEU A 237 -20.61 3.90 2.80
C LEU A 237 -20.21 2.58 3.48
N LEU A 238 -18.91 2.30 3.47
CA LEU A 238 -18.25 1.27 4.28
C LEU A 238 -17.48 1.99 5.39
N LEU A 239 -17.83 1.73 6.64
CA LEU A 239 -17.28 2.46 7.78
C LEU A 239 -16.30 1.63 8.60
N ASN A 240 -15.42 2.31 9.33
CA ASN A 240 -14.47 1.68 10.27
C ASN A 240 -13.49 0.72 9.60
N ASN A 241 -13.09 0.99 8.36
CA ASN A 241 -12.04 0.25 7.68
C ASN A 241 -10.68 0.71 8.20
N GLU A 242 -9.63 -0.07 7.92
CA GLU A 242 -8.28 0.23 8.40
C GLU A 242 -7.24 -0.07 7.32
N SER A 243 -6.34 0.88 7.09
CA SER A 243 -5.13 0.70 6.28
C SER A 243 -3.96 0.48 7.21
N ARG A 244 -3.14 -0.56 6.95
CA ARG A 244 -2.00 -0.95 7.78
C ARG A 244 -0.79 -1.20 6.92
N TRP A 245 0.26 -0.41 7.06
CA TRP A 245 1.53 -0.69 6.40
C TRP A 245 2.39 -1.60 7.28
N GLN A 246 2.83 -2.71 6.71
CA GLN A 246 3.53 -3.77 7.42
C GLN A 246 5.02 -3.81 7.07
N GLY A 247 5.38 -3.39 5.86
CA GLY A 247 6.75 -3.39 5.42
C GLY A 247 6.99 -2.47 4.24
N ILE A 248 8.25 -2.15 3.99
CA ILE A 248 8.68 -1.41 2.82
C ILE A 248 9.58 -2.31 2.01
N ARG A 249 9.19 -2.56 0.77
CA ARG A 249 9.90 -3.35 -0.21
C ARG A 249 10.81 -2.42 -1.01
N PHE A 250 12.03 -2.88 -1.18
CA PHE A 250 13.05 -2.15 -1.91
C PHE A 250 13.74 -3.11 -2.88
N ALA A 251 14.02 -2.60 -4.08
CA ALA A 251 14.80 -3.32 -5.09
C ALA A 251 16.18 -2.68 -5.21
N TRP A 252 17.21 -3.51 -5.04
CA TRP A 252 18.61 -3.11 -5.15
C TRP A 252 19.17 -3.41 -6.53
N ARG A 253 19.91 -2.46 -7.12
CA ARG A 253 20.50 -2.63 -8.46
C ARG A 253 22.01 -2.87 -8.46
N ASN A 254 22.75 -2.36 -7.48
CA ASN A 254 24.22 -2.44 -7.48
C ASN A 254 24.73 -3.83 -7.09
N GLY A 255 25.39 -4.53 -8.02
CA GLY A 255 25.88 -5.90 -7.79
C GLY A 255 24.82 -6.99 -7.96
N CYS A 256 23.65 -6.60 -8.45
CA CYS A 256 22.56 -7.50 -8.80
C CYS A 256 22.56 -7.79 -10.30
N ASP A 257 23.12 -8.95 -10.69
CA ASP A 257 22.95 -9.46 -12.05
C ASP A 257 21.46 -9.76 -12.29
N PHE A 258 20.95 -9.34 -13.45
CA PHE A 258 19.52 -9.22 -13.74
C PHE A 258 18.69 -10.51 -14.02
N PRO A 259 19.11 -11.77 -13.78
CA PRO A 259 18.14 -12.87 -13.85
C PRO A 259 17.46 -13.25 -12.52
N ASP A 260 17.88 -12.76 -11.34
CA ASP A 260 17.31 -13.20 -10.04
C ASP A 260 16.82 -12.00 -9.18
N ARG A 261 15.69 -11.40 -9.57
CA ARG A 261 15.04 -10.26 -8.86
C ARG A 261 14.84 -10.55 -7.36
N ALA A 262 14.53 -11.79 -6.98
CA ALA A 262 14.26 -12.17 -5.60
C ALA A 262 15.47 -12.02 -4.66
N ARG A 263 16.71 -12.11 -5.18
CA ARG A 263 17.91 -11.85 -4.37
C ARG A 263 18.11 -10.38 -4.07
N CYS A 264 17.57 -9.52 -4.93
CA CYS A 264 17.78 -8.08 -4.97
C CYS A 264 16.63 -7.31 -4.32
N GLU A 265 15.55 -8.01 -3.99
CA GLU A 265 14.44 -7.46 -3.24
C GLU A 265 14.55 -7.84 -1.76
N ARG A 266 14.29 -6.86 -0.90
CA ARG A 266 14.16 -7.04 0.54
C ARG A 266 12.95 -6.28 1.04
N VAL A 267 12.32 -6.83 2.07
CA VAL A 267 11.21 -6.19 2.79
C VAL A 267 11.72 -5.83 4.18
N LEU A 268 11.79 -4.53 4.46
CA LEU A 268 12.00 -4.03 5.81
C LEU A 268 10.67 -4.11 6.56
N SER A 269 10.58 -5.01 7.53
CA SER A 269 9.40 -5.12 8.38
C SER A 269 9.26 -3.90 9.29
N LEU A 270 8.08 -3.28 9.28
CA LEU A 270 7.65 -2.24 10.22
C LEU A 270 6.98 -2.84 11.48
N VAL A 271 6.74 -4.15 11.46
CA VAL A 271 6.18 -4.96 12.54
C VAL A 271 7.29 -5.80 13.18
N ASP A 272 7.20 -6.09 14.48
CA ASP A 272 8.19 -6.96 15.13
C ASP A 272 7.89 -8.46 14.98
N ASP A 273 8.84 -9.29 15.39
CA ASP A 273 8.76 -10.76 15.32
C ASP A 273 7.59 -11.36 16.12
N ALA A 274 7.00 -10.60 17.05
CA ALA A 274 5.82 -11.01 17.83
C ALA A 274 4.50 -10.59 17.16
N GLY A 275 4.55 -10.00 15.96
CA GLY A 275 3.40 -9.42 15.28
C GLY A 275 2.86 -8.18 16.00
N LEU A 276 3.62 -7.63 16.96
CA LEU A 276 3.26 -6.41 17.66
C LEU A 276 3.82 -5.22 16.88
N PRO A 277 3.05 -4.11 16.80
CA PRO A 277 3.56 -2.92 16.17
C PRO A 277 4.76 -2.37 16.95
N ARG A 278 5.97 -2.54 16.43
CA ARG A 278 7.08 -1.67 16.87
C ARG A 278 6.83 -0.24 16.38
N ARG A 279 6.22 -0.09 15.20
CA ARG A 279 6.00 1.17 14.47
C ARG A 279 4.81 1.09 13.48
N SER A 280 3.61 0.62 13.87
CA SER A 280 2.50 0.50 12.89
C SER A 280 2.13 1.87 12.32
N ILE A 281 2.26 1.99 11.01
CA ILE A 281 1.65 3.07 10.25
C ILE A 281 0.28 2.53 9.88
N ALA A 282 -0.70 2.84 10.72
CA ALA A 282 -2.08 2.43 10.53
C ALA A 282 -2.99 3.64 10.66
N ALA A 283 -4.05 3.63 9.86
CA ALA A 283 -5.04 4.70 9.86
C ALA A 283 -6.43 4.14 9.55
N PRO A 284 -7.46 4.54 10.31
CA PRO A 284 -8.83 4.24 9.93
C PRO A 284 -9.21 5.04 8.69
N PHE A 285 -10.03 4.45 7.83
CA PHE A 285 -10.61 5.13 6.70
C PHE A 285 -12.06 4.69 6.48
N ASP A 286 -12.83 5.57 5.88
CA ASP A 286 -14.15 5.25 5.35
C ASP A 286 -14.07 5.17 3.83
N ALA A 287 -14.93 4.38 3.21
CA ALA A 287 -14.98 4.26 1.76
C ALA A 287 -16.42 4.34 1.25
N ARG A 288 -16.59 4.73 -0.01
CA ARG A 288 -17.89 4.81 -0.68
C ARG A 288 -17.89 3.94 -1.93
N VAL A 289 -18.87 3.06 -2.03
CA VAL A 289 -19.11 2.26 -3.24
C VAL A 289 -19.82 3.15 -4.26
N GLU A 290 -19.26 3.24 -5.47
CA GLU A 290 -19.83 3.92 -6.61
C GLU A 290 -20.26 2.92 -7.71
N ALA A 291 -20.77 3.43 -8.83
CA ALA A 291 -21.11 2.59 -9.97
C ALA A 291 -19.86 1.92 -10.57
N ASN A 292 -20.06 0.85 -11.33
CA ASN A 292 -19.01 0.09 -12.02
C ASN A 292 -17.96 -0.50 -11.07
N ASP A 293 -18.40 -0.96 -9.90
CA ASP A 293 -17.53 -1.63 -8.93
C ASP A 293 -16.31 -0.78 -8.52
N GLN A 294 -16.47 0.55 -8.53
CA GLN A 294 -15.46 1.48 -8.01
C GLN A 294 -15.69 1.77 -6.53
N LEU A 295 -14.61 1.82 -5.79
CA LEU A 295 -14.58 2.22 -4.40
C LEU A 295 -13.77 3.50 -4.25
N LEU A 296 -14.40 4.57 -3.75
CA LEU A 296 -13.71 5.79 -3.35
C LEU A 296 -13.29 5.70 -1.89
N ILE A 297 -12.00 5.85 -1.64
CA ILE A 297 -11.42 5.82 -0.31
C ILE A 297 -11.33 7.25 0.20
N GLY A 298 -12.01 7.51 1.33
CA GLY A 298 -12.03 8.82 1.96
C GLY A 298 -10.66 9.26 2.45
N SER A 299 -10.48 10.58 2.53
CA SER A 299 -9.26 11.18 3.08
C SER A 299 -9.05 10.75 4.52
N HIS A 300 -7.86 10.23 4.80
CA HIS A 300 -7.43 9.83 6.13
C HIS A 300 -5.96 10.18 6.34
N ILE A 301 -5.57 10.30 7.60
CA ILE A 301 -4.24 10.74 8.01
C ILE A 301 -3.41 9.52 8.43
N MET A 302 -2.29 9.32 7.77
CA MET A 302 -1.24 8.39 8.18
C MET A 302 -0.06 9.15 8.76
N ARG A 303 0.59 8.57 9.77
CA ARG A 303 1.80 9.15 10.34
C ARG A 303 3.04 8.42 9.89
N LEU A 304 3.83 9.06 9.04
CA LEU A 304 5.02 8.49 8.43
C LEU A 304 6.27 9.14 9.03
N HIS A 305 6.97 8.43 9.90
CA HIS A 305 8.28 8.87 10.38
C HIS A 305 9.36 8.52 9.35
N PHE A 306 9.36 9.24 8.22
CA PHE A 306 10.20 8.99 7.06
C PHE A 306 11.69 8.88 7.42
N GLY A 307 12.16 9.75 8.31
CA GLY A 307 13.53 9.73 8.83
C GLY A 307 13.92 8.41 9.50
N ARG A 308 13.03 7.88 10.35
CA ARG A 308 13.25 6.60 11.01
C ARG A 308 13.18 5.40 10.07
N ILE A 309 12.44 5.53 8.97
CA ILE A 309 12.43 4.55 7.89
C ILE A 309 13.74 4.58 7.15
N ALA A 310 14.19 5.76 6.69
CA ALA A 310 15.46 5.94 6.00
C ALA A 310 16.63 5.41 6.83
N LEU A 311 16.67 5.73 8.12
CA LEU A 311 17.66 5.18 9.05
C LEU A 311 17.56 3.66 9.17
N GLY A 312 16.34 3.11 9.26
CA GLY A 312 16.13 1.67 9.32
C GLY A 312 16.62 0.95 8.07
N VAL A 313 16.36 1.50 6.89
CA VAL A 313 16.88 1.01 5.59
C VAL A 313 18.40 1.01 5.59
N LEU A 314 18.99 2.12 6.02
CA LEU A 314 20.43 2.29 6.06
C LEU A 314 21.11 1.29 7.00
N GLU A 315 20.69 1.24 8.26
CA GLU A 315 21.34 0.45 9.30
C GLU A 315 21.03 -1.04 9.21
N ALA A 316 19.79 -1.42 8.88
CA ALA A 316 19.37 -2.81 8.89
C ALA A 316 19.64 -3.55 7.58
N TRP A 317 19.90 -2.83 6.48
CA TRP A 317 20.02 -3.45 5.17
C TRP A 317 21.25 -2.99 4.38
N LEU A 318 21.38 -1.69 4.12
CA LEU A 318 22.44 -1.21 3.24
C LEU A 318 23.82 -1.42 3.83
N LEU A 319 24.05 -0.94 5.05
CA LEU A 319 25.34 -1.08 5.70
C LEU A 319 25.72 -2.57 5.86
N PRO A 320 24.86 -3.45 6.41
CA PRO A 320 25.17 -4.88 6.55
C PRO A 320 25.54 -5.56 5.23
N GLU A 321 24.81 -5.27 4.14
CA GLU A 321 25.08 -5.83 2.81
C GLU A 321 26.45 -5.39 2.29
N ILE A 322 26.77 -4.09 2.41
CA ILE A 322 28.03 -3.53 1.93
C ILE A 322 29.23 -4.12 2.71
N PHE A 323 29.07 -4.35 4.02
CA PHE A 323 30.13 -4.96 4.84
C PHE A 323 30.12 -6.49 4.82
N GLY A 324 29.13 -7.14 4.19
CA GLY A 324 28.98 -8.59 4.19
C GLY A 324 28.78 -9.18 5.60
N GLU A 325 28.14 -8.44 6.50
CA GLU A 325 27.95 -8.81 7.90
C GLU A 325 26.48 -9.06 8.25
N PRO A 326 26.18 -10.02 9.16
CA PRO A 326 24.81 -10.26 9.58
C PRO A 326 24.33 -9.22 10.61
N GLY A 327 23.10 -8.74 10.41
CA GLY A 327 22.41 -7.88 11.37
C GLY A 327 22.69 -6.38 11.17
N PRO A 328 21.98 -5.51 11.91
CA PRO A 328 22.07 -4.07 11.68
C PRO A 328 23.45 -3.51 12.07
N ILE A 329 24.01 -2.68 11.20
CA ILE A 329 25.20 -1.88 11.48
C ILE A 329 24.74 -0.46 11.77
N ARG A 330 24.93 -0.01 13.01
CA ARG A 330 24.51 1.35 13.40
C ARG A 330 25.44 2.38 12.77
N LEU A 331 24.94 3.60 12.58
CA LEU A 331 25.74 4.70 12.04
C LEU A 331 27.04 4.95 12.81
N VAL A 332 27.03 4.83 14.14
CA VAL A 332 28.25 4.97 14.96
C VAL A 332 29.30 3.90 14.65
N ASP A 333 28.85 2.66 14.41
CA ASP A 333 29.73 1.54 14.10
C ASP A 333 30.25 1.67 12.67
N PHE A 334 29.43 2.19 11.75
CA PHE A 334 29.83 2.55 10.38
C PHE A 334 30.88 3.66 10.35
N PHE A 335 30.61 4.80 10.98
CA PHE A 335 31.56 5.90 11.02
C PHE A 335 32.84 5.52 11.76
N GLY A 336 32.79 4.59 12.72
CA GLY A 336 33.98 4.07 13.40
C GLY A 336 34.89 3.25 12.49
N ARG A 337 34.33 2.65 11.42
CA ARG A 337 35.10 1.96 10.36
C ARG A 337 35.66 2.93 9.33
N LEU A 338 34.96 4.03 9.08
CA LEU A 338 35.38 5.08 8.16
C LEU A 338 36.46 5.99 8.77
N ILE A 339 36.32 6.31 10.05
CA ILE A 339 37.16 7.26 10.79
C ILE A 339 38.06 6.45 11.73
N PRO A 340 39.31 6.14 11.35
CA PRO A 340 40.22 5.35 12.16
C PRO A 340 40.73 6.19 13.34
N CYS A 341 39.93 6.25 14.39
CA CYS A 341 40.21 7.12 15.53
C CYS A 341 41.54 6.81 16.23
N GLY A 342 42.06 5.58 16.13
CA GLY A 342 43.42 5.25 16.58
C GLY A 342 44.49 6.09 15.87
N ASP A 343 44.47 6.10 14.54
CA ASP A 343 45.45 6.83 13.72
C ASP A 343 45.28 8.35 13.86
N LEU A 344 44.04 8.83 13.95
CA LEU A 344 43.77 10.26 14.22
C LEU A 344 44.23 10.69 15.61
N ASN A 345 44.03 9.83 16.62
CA ASN A 345 44.53 10.07 17.96
C ASN A 345 46.06 10.20 17.92
N GLU A 346 46.79 9.44 17.10
CA GLU A 346 48.26 9.57 16.98
C GLU A 346 48.70 10.78 16.14
N ALA A 347 48.03 11.04 15.02
CA ALA A 347 48.42 12.03 14.02
C ALA A 347 48.10 13.48 14.42
N VAL A 348 47.08 13.70 15.26
CA VAL A 348 46.56 15.03 15.60
C VAL A 348 47.03 15.43 17.01
N PRO A 349 47.92 16.44 17.17
CA PRO A 349 48.53 16.81 18.46
C PRO A 349 47.60 17.10 19.65
N PRO A 350 46.37 17.62 19.49
CA PRO A 350 45.43 17.69 20.61
C PRO A 350 44.82 16.34 21.02
N PHE A 351 44.75 15.36 20.11
CA PHE A 351 44.17 14.03 20.36
C PHE A 351 45.20 13.04 20.94
N ASN A 352 46.49 13.18 20.60
CA ASN A 352 47.55 12.27 21.04
C ASN A 352 47.88 12.29 22.55
N ARG A 353 47.23 13.18 23.31
CA ARG A 353 47.44 13.34 24.74
C ARG A 353 46.50 12.51 25.60
N GLN A 354 45.40 12.02 25.04
CA GLN A 354 44.36 11.26 25.75
C GLN A 354 43.74 10.21 24.80
N SER A 355 43.79 8.94 25.19
CA SER A 355 43.09 7.87 24.44
C SER A 355 41.58 8.06 24.48
N GLY A 356 40.89 7.86 23.34
CA GLY A 356 39.44 7.94 23.26
C GLY A 356 38.87 9.32 22.91
N VAL A 357 39.72 10.33 22.66
CA VAL A 357 39.25 11.68 22.35
C VAL A 357 38.54 11.71 21.01
N CYS A 358 39.13 11.17 19.94
CA CYS A 358 38.47 11.09 18.63
C CYS A 358 37.09 10.42 18.71
N GLU A 359 36.99 9.31 19.44
CA GLU A 359 35.74 8.58 19.61
C GLU A 359 34.66 9.42 20.30
N ALA A 360 35.04 10.17 21.34
CA ALA A 360 34.12 10.99 22.13
C ALA A 360 33.79 12.35 21.51
N THR A 361 34.73 12.96 20.78
CA THR A 361 34.59 14.34 20.27
C THR A 361 34.31 14.43 18.77
N VAL A 362 34.63 13.38 18.01
CA VAL A 362 34.43 13.34 16.56
C VAL A 362 33.40 12.28 16.20
N LEU A 363 33.65 11.03 16.55
CA LEU A 363 32.82 9.91 16.08
C LEU A 363 31.41 9.94 16.67
N ALA A 364 31.27 9.97 17.99
CA ALA A 364 29.96 9.95 18.63
C ALA A 364 29.10 11.18 18.26
N PRO A 365 29.62 12.42 18.28
CA PRO A 365 28.85 13.59 17.84
C PRO A 365 28.50 13.57 16.35
N LEU A 366 29.38 13.08 15.47
CA LEU A 366 29.06 12.91 14.05
C LEU A 366 27.92 11.91 13.85
N ALA A 367 28.06 10.73 14.44
CA ALA A 367 27.05 9.68 14.31
C ALA A 367 25.71 10.14 14.89
N GLN A 368 25.72 10.73 16.09
CA GLN A 368 24.52 11.30 16.69
C GLN A 368 23.93 12.42 15.83
N GLY A 369 24.75 13.33 15.33
CA GLY A 369 24.29 14.44 14.51
C GLY A 369 23.65 14.00 13.20
N VAL A 370 24.27 13.02 12.51
CA VAL A 370 23.71 12.42 11.30
C VAL A 370 22.44 11.62 11.62
N THR A 371 22.42 10.83 12.69
CA THR A 371 21.21 10.14 13.15
C THR A 371 20.10 11.13 13.45
N GLU A 372 20.38 12.19 14.21
CA GLU A 372 19.39 13.22 14.55
C GLU A 372 18.94 14.00 13.33
N ALA A 373 19.81 14.29 12.36
CA ALA A 373 19.43 14.95 11.12
C ALA A 373 18.55 14.05 10.25
N ILE A 374 18.84 12.75 10.19
CA ILE A 374 18.01 11.75 9.47
C ILE A 374 16.70 11.49 10.22
N GLU A 375 16.68 11.40 11.55
CA GLU A 375 15.45 11.16 12.32
C GLU A 375 14.56 12.40 12.36
N ASN A 376 15.17 13.56 12.59
CA ASN A 376 14.52 14.86 12.59
C ASN A 376 14.65 15.51 11.22
N LEU A 377 14.34 14.78 10.16
CA LEU A 377 14.22 15.38 8.83
C LEU A 377 13.23 16.57 8.78
N GLY A 378 12.58 16.91 9.90
CA GLY A 378 12.06 18.26 10.13
C GLY A 378 10.93 18.60 9.18
N LEU A 379 10.40 17.56 8.54
CA LEU A 379 9.64 17.67 7.34
C LEU A 379 8.31 18.40 7.60
N GLY A 380 7.75 18.30 8.82
CA GLY A 380 6.31 18.57 9.02
C GLY A 380 5.43 17.59 8.23
N LEU A 381 6.05 16.68 7.47
CA LEU A 381 5.46 15.63 6.65
C LEU A 381 5.28 14.33 7.45
N ASP A 382 5.45 14.38 8.79
CA ASP A 382 5.03 13.30 9.69
C ASP A 382 3.52 13.03 9.57
N VAL A 383 2.78 13.96 8.98
CA VAL A 383 1.37 13.84 8.65
C VAL A 383 1.24 13.76 7.13
N MET A 384 0.78 12.60 6.68
CA MET A 384 0.41 12.35 5.30
C MET A 384 -1.12 12.21 5.24
N SER A 385 -1.78 13.05 4.45
CA SER A 385 -3.17 12.83 4.07
C SER A 385 -3.20 12.01 2.80
N ILE A 386 -4.01 10.96 2.79
CA ILE A 386 -4.15 10.06 1.65
C ILE A 386 -5.63 9.81 1.40
N GLN A 387 -6.01 9.87 0.13
CA GLN A 387 -7.34 9.50 -0.36
C GLN A 387 -7.17 8.84 -1.73
N GLY A 388 -8.14 8.07 -2.17
CA GLY A 388 -7.94 7.36 -3.42
C GLY A 388 -9.18 6.74 -4.00
N ARG A 389 -8.96 5.91 -5.01
CA ARG A 389 -9.98 5.10 -5.65
C ARG A 389 -9.40 3.77 -6.08
N VAL A 390 -10.24 2.76 -6.19
CA VAL A 390 -9.85 1.43 -6.64
C VAL A 390 -11.04 0.73 -7.28
N THR A 391 -10.77 -0.14 -8.25
CA THR A 391 -11.77 -1.02 -8.84
C THR A 391 -11.77 -2.33 -8.05
N VAL A 392 -12.94 -2.81 -7.65
CA VAL A 392 -13.06 -4.11 -6.99
C VAL A 392 -13.47 -5.19 -7.99
N ALA A 393 -12.99 -6.41 -7.79
CA ALA A 393 -13.38 -7.55 -8.62
C ALA A 393 -13.67 -8.80 -7.77
N ASP A 394 -14.67 -9.55 -8.21
CA ASP A 394 -15.08 -10.87 -7.74
C ASP A 394 -14.54 -11.89 -8.75
N GLU A 395 -13.35 -12.44 -8.51
CA GLU A 395 -12.71 -13.36 -9.47
C GLU A 395 -13.44 -14.70 -9.49
N PHE A 396 -13.82 -15.16 -8.31
CA PHE A 396 -14.67 -16.33 -8.15
C PHE A 396 -16.11 -15.85 -8.03
N PRO A 397 -17.09 -16.45 -8.73
CA PRO A 397 -18.48 -16.02 -8.64
C PRO A 397 -19.11 -16.43 -7.30
N ASP A 398 -18.71 -15.77 -6.21
CA ASP A 398 -19.24 -15.99 -4.87
C ASP A 398 -19.69 -14.70 -4.16
N ARG A 399 -19.59 -13.57 -4.88
CA ARG A 399 -19.88 -12.20 -4.47
C ARG A 399 -18.87 -11.59 -3.51
N GLN A 400 -17.81 -12.29 -3.12
CA GLN A 400 -16.81 -11.71 -2.24
C GLN A 400 -15.78 -10.97 -3.08
N VAL A 401 -15.54 -9.71 -2.75
CA VAL A 401 -14.47 -8.97 -3.42
C VAL A 401 -13.15 -9.70 -3.20
N ASP A 402 -12.54 -10.23 -4.26
CA ASP A 402 -11.28 -10.93 -4.24
C ASP A 402 -10.11 -10.00 -4.50
N HIS A 403 -10.29 -9.01 -5.37
CA HIS A 403 -9.21 -8.14 -5.83
C HIS A 403 -9.53 -6.65 -5.70
N LEU A 404 -8.47 -5.91 -5.44
CA LEU A 404 -8.37 -4.46 -5.49
C LEU A 404 -7.46 -4.12 -6.68
N LEU A 405 -8.04 -3.62 -7.76
CA LEU A 405 -7.40 -3.40 -9.05
C LEU A 405 -7.31 -1.91 -9.37
N ASP A 406 -6.24 -1.52 -10.06
CA ASP A 406 -6.06 -0.16 -10.59
C ASP A 406 -6.22 0.93 -9.53
N GLY A 407 -5.76 0.65 -8.31
CA GLY A 407 -5.82 1.58 -7.20
C GLY A 407 -4.94 2.79 -7.46
N VAL A 408 -5.47 3.98 -7.19
CA VAL A 408 -4.76 5.25 -7.30
C VAL A 408 -4.91 6.04 -6.00
N TRP A 409 -3.81 6.58 -5.52
CA TRP A 409 -3.73 7.45 -4.36
C TRP A 409 -3.44 8.89 -4.80
N ASP A 410 -4.21 9.82 -4.24
CA ASP A 410 -3.87 11.23 -4.12
C ASP A 410 -3.32 11.45 -2.72
N ILE A 411 -2.06 11.89 -2.65
CA ILE A 411 -1.31 12.04 -1.40
C ILE A 411 -0.99 13.51 -1.22
N ALA A 412 -1.04 13.96 0.02
CA ALA A 412 -0.69 15.31 0.41
C ALA A 412 0.13 15.26 1.69
N PHE A 413 1.33 15.82 1.65
CA PHE A 413 2.17 15.96 2.83
C PHE A 413 2.19 17.39 3.34
N GLY A 414 2.21 17.54 4.67
CA GLY A 414 2.28 18.84 5.34
C GLY A 414 0.92 19.46 5.65
N ASP A 415 0.96 20.67 6.19
CA ASP A 415 -0.22 21.45 6.57
C ASP A 415 -0.42 22.63 5.60
N SER A 416 -1.68 22.99 5.35
CA SER A 416 -2.03 24.17 4.54
C SER A 416 -1.36 25.45 5.09
N PRO A 417 -0.70 26.28 4.26
CA PRO A 417 -0.72 26.28 2.78
C PRO A 417 0.39 25.47 2.10
N ASP A 418 1.34 24.92 2.85
CA ASP A 418 2.57 24.29 2.35
C ASP A 418 2.36 22.79 2.11
N VAL A 419 1.35 22.46 1.31
CA VAL A 419 1.03 21.07 0.96
C VAL A 419 1.85 20.65 -0.25
N ILE A 420 2.57 19.53 -0.12
CA ILE A 420 3.28 18.89 -1.23
C ILE A 420 2.39 17.76 -1.75
N PRO A 421 1.79 17.90 -2.95
CA PRO A 421 0.99 16.84 -3.55
C PRO A 421 1.90 15.73 -4.06
N GLU A 422 1.44 14.50 -3.91
CA GLU A 422 2.10 13.31 -4.46
C GLU A 422 1.04 12.34 -4.96
N THR A 423 1.49 11.33 -5.69
CA THR A 423 0.61 10.28 -6.21
C THR A 423 1.17 8.90 -5.91
N GLY A 424 0.30 7.91 -5.96
CA GLY A 424 0.72 6.52 -5.91
C GLY A 424 -0.29 5.61 -6.58
N THR A 425 0.12 4.38 -6.83
CA THR A 425 -0.77 3.30 -7.26
C THR A 425 -0.79 2.21 -6.21
N PHE A 426 -1.83 1.39 -6.24
CA PHE A 426 -1.85 0.17 -5.44
C PHE A 426 -2.72 -0.90 -6.07
N SER A 427 -2.41 -2.14 -5.72
CA SER A 427 -3.26 -3.28 -6.00
C SER A 427 -3.24 -4.23 -4.80
N GLY A 428 -4.19 -5.15 -4.75
CA GLY A 428 -4.22 -6.15 -3.71
C GLY A 428 -5.22 -7.24 -3.94
N CYS A 429 -5.16 -8.25 -3.08
CA CYS A 429 -6.03 -9.40 -3.12
C CYS A 429 -6.41 -9.83 -1.71
N ARG A 430 -7.57 -10.46 -1.59
CA ARG A 430 -8.08 -11.01 -0.35
C ARG A 430 -7.10 -12.05 0.19
N VAL A 431 -6.85 -12.01 1.50
CA VAL A 431 -6.01 -13.01 2.18
C VAL A 431 -6.60 -14.41 1.93
N GLY A 432 -5.83 -15.27 1.26
CA GLY A 432 -6.25 -16.61 0.84
C GLY A 432 -6.52 -16.75 -0.66
N SER A 433 -6.85 -15.65 -1.35
CA SER A 433 -7.03 -15.60 -2.81
C SER A 433 -5.76 -15.13 -3.54
N CYS A 434 -4.79 -14.55 -2.82
CA CYS A 434 -3.56 -14.04 -3.40
C CYS A 434 -2.66 -15.13 -4.00
N PRO A 435 -2.10 -14.91 -5.22
CA PRO A 435 -0.93 -15.66 -5.65
C PRO A 435 0.23 -15.46 -4.65
N GLU A 436 1.16 -16.42 -4.58
CA GLU A 436 2.32 -16.33 -3.67
C GLU A 436 3.16 -15.06 -3.94
N ASP A 437 3.19 -14.62 -5.20
CA ASP A 437 3.81 -13.37 -5.64
C ASP A 437 2.74 -12.42 -6.17
N LEU A 438 2.37 -11.43 -5.36
CA LEU A 438 1.57 -10.29 -5.81
C LEU A 438 2.42 -9.46 -6.79
N GLU A 439 2.13 -9.56 -8.10
CA GLU A 439 2.73 -8.67 -9.09
C GLU A 439 2.03 -7.31 -9.04
N VAL A 440 2.78 -6.26 -8.69
CA VAL A 440 2.29 -4.88 -8.87
C VAL A 440 2.22 -4.61 -10.38
N PRO A 441 1.12 -4.06 -10.90
CA PRO A 441 1.09 -3.60 -12.28
C PRO A 441 2.26 -2.65 -12.51
N GLU A 442 3.14 -2.97 -13.47
CA GLU A 442 4.15 -2.03 -13.94
C GLU A 442 3.42 -0.76 -14.43
N GLU A 443 3.94 0.43 -14.10
CA GLU A 443 3.30 1.72 -14.45
C GLU A 443 2.84 1.76 -15.92
N PRO A 444 1.72 2.45 -16.23
CA PRO A 444 1.27 2.63 -17.61
C PRO A 444 2.22 3.46 -18.49
#